data_AF-A0A5P3VJW9-F1
#
_entry.id   AF-A0A5P3VJW9-F1
#
_cell.length_a   1.000
_cell.length_b   1.000
_cell.length_c   1.000
_cell.angle_alpha   90.00
_cell.angle_beta   90.00
_cell.angle_gamma   90.00
#
_symmetry.space_group_name_H-M   'P 1'
#
loop_
_entity.id
_entity.type
_entity.pdbx_description
1 polymer ?
#
loop_
_entity_poly.entity_id
_entity_poly.type
_entity_poly.pdbx_seq_one_letter_code
_entity_poly.pdbx_strand_id
1 'polypeptide(L)'
;MPPSRTTLPSAALIAAIVFPLLVSRHTLPLATFYGEWTAACCALALVAFLALRRPATPAATATISLPWVALLFCWLAAVGLTRIALGHADITGSATLTILTLMLGAAVTCAAWSYRRSPASATLNAGDTLAIAFLIAGLLGTVTQWVQLFHLEHSTFGLVSTYFYDDNRRLWGNLNQPNHQATVHGLALVASVWLASRGRLRFPMWLAAVALLESGIVLSGSRTGVLHVGLAAGYAVVAAWLARGTPREADPMRRTTGLLVAAVAMIVMLLALQPAIRAAGQLLDWRLFDTIAQLEAEDQMSARGALWAHALAMFRAHPWLGVGWGEFGWAQFMQLPQVGVKVEMSLHAHNAVLDLLAKTGIAGTLGVGLILAAWLWRVVRARLWQAENGERRETVLMLAWLAMLCAHSMLEYPLHYLYFLLPFCFLLGWLEPAAAGPWRVPAGVAKGLSAAFTALAVAILATMWQDYRRAEAREYAASDIRNTLPMPQFWFRQHAQADAAGLAVITPQNAAQLLPAHIAAVHLLPTPAMIARTAWLLALTGDAAQGRLWMERLRWYYLGDEVTQYADLMKACRELSEGERPQAFCAWVTDRSRRLSAWGRN
;
A
#
# COMPACT_ATOMS: atom_id res chain seq x y z
N MET A 1 38.25 -8.83 -6.80
CA MET A 1 37.37 -10.00 -6.64
C MET A 1 36.75 -10.31 -7.99
N PRO A 2 36.78 -11.55 -8.49
CA PRO A 2 36.05 -11.89 -9.71
C PRO A 2 34.55 -11.60 -9.49
N PRO A 3 33.78 -11.27 -10.55
CA PRO A 3 32.35 -11.03 -10.40
C PRO A 3 31.70 -12.27 -9.78
N SER A 4 31.11 -12.11 -8.60
CA SER A 4 30.43 -13.21 -7.93
C SER A 4 29.33 -13.71 -8.86
N ARG A 5 29.45 -14.94 -9.37
CA ARG A 5 28.36 -15.58 -10.11
C ARG A 5 27.10 -15.51 -9.25
N THR A 6 26.01 -14.97 -9.78
CA THR A 6 24.72 -14.93 -9.09
C THR A 6 24.31 -16.35 -8.75
N THR A 7 24.18 -16.64 -7.45
CA THR A 7 23.76 -17.96 -6.99
C THR A 7 22.26 -18.14 -7.28
N LEU A 8 21.81 -19.38 -7.48
CA LEU A 8 20.39 -19.68 -7.72
C LEU A 8 19.45 -19.05 -6.65
N PRO A 9 19.77 -19.03 -5.35
CA PRO A 9 18.99 -18.31 -4.35
C PRO A 9 18.94 -16.79 -4.55
N SER A 10 20.03 -16.19 -5.05
CA SER A 10 20.07 -14.75 -5.36
C SER A 10 19.14 -14.41 -6.51
N ALA A 11 19.18 -15.19 -7.59
CA ALA A 11 18.33 -14.98 -8.77
C ALA A 11 16.84 -15.14 -8.42
N ALA A 12 16.50 -16.15 -7.62
CA ALA A 12 15.13 -16.36 -7.15
C ALA A 12 14.63 -15.18 -6.29
N LEU A 13 15.45 -14.66 -5.38
CA LEU A 13 15.08 -13.50 -4.55
C LEU A 13 14.94 -12.22 -5.39
N ILE A 14 15.82 -12.01 -6.38
CA ILE A 14 15.69 -10.90 -7.33
C ILE A 14 14.36 -10.99 -8.08
N ALA A 15 14.04 -12.14 -8.66
CA ALA A 15 12.79 -12.35 -9.38
C ALA A 15 11.57 -12.15 -8.47
N ALA A 16 11.62 -12.64 -7.23
CA ALA A 16 10.55 -12.51 -6.24
C ALA A 16 10.21 -11.05 -5.88
N ILE A 17 11.19 -10.14 -5.96
CA ILE A 17 11.00 -8.71 -5.67
C ILE A 17 10.64 -7.94 -6.94
N VAL A 18 11.31 -8.23 -8.05
CA VAL A 18 11.14 -7.49 -9.31
C VAL A 18 9.78 -7.80 -9.96
N PHE A 19 9.42 -9.08 -10.05
CA PHE A 19 8.28 -9.51 -10.86
C PHE A 19 6.94 -8.89 -10.41
N PRO A 20 6.58 -8.87 -9.10
CA PRO A 20 5.35 -8.22 -8.65
C PRO A 20 5.26 -6.73 -9.00
N LEU A 21 6.39 -6.02 -9.05
CA LEU A 21 6.45 -4.59 -9.35
C LEU A 21 6.33 -4.28 -10.85
N LEU A 22 6.41 -5.30 -11.71
CA LEU A 22 6.32 -5.17 -13.17
C LEU A 22 5.03 -5.72 -13.74
N VAL A 23 4.10 -6.22 -12.90
CA VAL A 23 2.80 -6.72 -13.38
C VAL A 23 2.00 -5.56 -13.96
N SER A 24 1.74 -5.60 -15.27
CA SER A 24 1.07 -4.53 -16.03
C SER A 24 -0.46 -4.57 -15.99
N ARG A 25 -1.04 -5.71 -15.58
CA ARG A 25 -2.47 -5.95 -15.61
C ARG A 25 -3.16 -5.39 -14.37
N HIS A 26 -4.11 -4.49 -14.57
CA HIS A 26 -4.94 -3.91 -13.52
C HIS A 26 -6.41 -4.00 -13.92
N THR A 27 -7.24 -4.53 -13.02
CA THR A 27 -8.69 -4.66 -13.24
C THR A 27 -9.46 -4.38 -11.96
N LEU A 28 -10.70 -3.94 -12.10
CA LEU A 28 -11.61 -3.76 -10.97
C LEU A 28 -12.18 -5.13 -10.52
N PRO A 29 -12.61 -5.27 -9.25
CA PRO A 29 -12.78 -4.24 -8.22
C PRO A 29 -11.51 -3.87 -7.43
N LEU A 30 -10.40 -4.59 -7.62
CA LEU A 30 -9.12 -4.29 -6.97
C LEU A 30 -8.00 -4.17 -8.02
N ALA A 31 -7.68 -2.94 -8.41
CA ALA A 31 -6.74 -2.64 -9.48
C ALA A 31 -5.34 -3.24 -9.26
N THR A 32 -4.93 -3.45 -8.01
CA THR A 32 -3.59 -3.98 -7.65
C THR A 32 -3.56 -5.50 -7.49
N PHE A 33 -4.69 -6.20 -7.66
CA PHE A 33 -4.82 -7.62 -7.33
C PHE A 33 -3.71 -8.50 -7.92
N TYR A 34 -3.44 -8.41 -9.22
CA TYR A 34 -2.49 -9.29 -9.87
C TYR A 34 -1.06 -9.11 -9.31
N GLY A 35 -0.61 -7.86 -9.14
CA GLY A 35 0.70 -7.56 -8.54
C GLY A 35 0.79 -8.05 -7.09
N GLU A 36 -0.26 -7.86 -6.30
CA GLU A 36 -0.30 -8.30 -4.90
C GLU A 36 -0.38 -9.82 -4.75
N TRP A 37 -1.19 -10.49 -5.55
CA TRP A 37 -1.27 -11.94 -5.60
C TRP A 37 0.07 -12.56 -6.00
N THR A 38 0.73 -11.99 -7.01
CA THR A 38 2.09 -12.40 -7.40
C THR A 38 3.10 -12.18 -6.28
N ALA A 39 3.06 -11.05 -5.56
CA ALA A 39 3.91 -10.81 -4.41
C ALA A 39 3.69 -11.87 -3.30
N ALA A 40 2.45 -12.22 -3.01
CA ALA A 40 2.09 -13.25 -2.05
C ALA A 40 2.64 -14.62 -2.47
N CYS A 41 2.49 -15.01 -3.75
CA CYS A 41 3.06 -16.25 -4.28
C CYS A 41 4.59 -16.30 -4.15
N CYS A 42 5.28 -15.20 -4.49
CA CYS A 42 6.73 -15.10 -4.38
C CYS A 42 7.20 -15.21 -2.92
N ALA A 43 6.53 -14.52 -2.00
CA ALA A 43 6.83 -14.63 -0.57
C ALA A 43 6.54 -16.03 -0.01
N LEU A 44 5.44 -16.65 -0.45
CA LEU A 44 5.09 -18.01 -0.04
C LEU A 44 6.10 -19.04 -0.55
N ALA A 45 6.59 -18.89 -1.78
CA ALA A 45 7.65 -19.73 -2.32
C ALA A 45 8.95 -19.61 -1.48
N LEU A 46 9.29 -18.41 -1.02
CA LEU A 46 10.42 -18.20 -0.10
C LEU A 46 10.20 -18.90 1.25
N VAL A 47 9.03 -18.74 1.87
CA VAL A 47 8.69 -19.40 3.14
C VAL A 47 8.71 -20.93 3.00
N ALA A 48 8.10 -21.45 1.94
CA ALA A 48 8.04 -22.88 1.62
C ALA A 48 9.45 -23.46 1.38
N PHE A 49 10.29 -22.76 0.61
CA PHE A 49 11.67 -23.16 0.35
C PHE A 49 12.43 -23.39 1.66
N LEU A 50 12.24 -22.52 2.65
CA LEU A 50 12.90 -22.65 3.96
C LEU A 50 12.30 -23.76 4.82
N ALA A 51 10.98 -23.95 4.78
CA ALA A 51 10.29 -25.02 5.51
C ALA A 51 10.75 -26.42 5.06
N LEU A 52 10.99 -26.59 3.75
CA LEU A 52 11.37 -27.86 3.13
C LEU A 52 12.87 -28.18 3.29
N ARG A 53 13.70 -27.26 3.80
CA ARG A 53 15.13 -27.54 3.97
C ARG A 53 15.35 -28.54 5.09
N ARG A 54 16.13 -29.58 4.77
CA ARG A 54 16.65 -30.50 5.77
C ARG A 54 17.65 -29.74 6.67
N PRO A 55 17.55 -29.89 8.00
CA PRO A 55 18.52 -29.26 8.89
C PRO A 55 19.88 -29.93 8.64
N ALA A 56 20.97 -29.13 8.68
CA ALA A 56 22.32 -29.65 8.48
C ALA A 56 22.71 -30.68 9.56
N THR A 57 22.07 -30.61 10.73
CA THR A 57 22.24 -31.57 11.83
C THR A 57 20.88 -32.14 12.26
N PRO A 58 20.65 -33.45 12.17
CA PRO A 58 19.43 -34.10 12.63
C PRO A 58 19.49 -34.28 14.15
N ALA A 59 19.44 -33.20 14.91
CA ALA A 59 19.23 -33.29 16.35
C ALA A 59 17.71 -33.25 16.59
N ALA A 60 17.14 -34.36 17.07
CA ALA A 60 15.73 -34.47 17.47
C ALA A 60 15.32 -33.45 18.55
N THR A 61 16.30 -32.81 19.19
CA THR A 61 16.16 -31.79 20.24
C THR A 61 16.46 -30.36 19.77
N ALA A 62 16.68 -30.12 18.47
CA ALA A 62 16.96 -28.79 17.96
C ALA A 62 15.75 -27.86 18.19
N THR A 63 16.00 -26.66 18.71
CA THR A 63 14.98 -25.61 18.85
C THR A 63 15.20 -24.51 17.83
N ILE A 64 14.11 -23.99 17.26
CA ILE A 64 14.09 -22.80 16.43
C ILE A 64 13.65 -21.64 17.32
N SER A 65 14.48 -20.60 17.40
CA SER A 65 14.07 -19.37 18.07
C SER A 65 13.09 -18.59 17.19
N LEU A 66 12.29 -17.69 17.75
CA LEU A 66 11.48 -16.73 16.98
C LEU A 66 12.08 -15.32 17.10
N PRO A 67 12.11 -14.52 16.01
CA PRO A 67 12.65 -13.17 16.07
C PRO A 67 11.72 -12.25 16.88
N TRP A 68 12.29 -11.33 17.66
CA TRP A 68 11.52 -10.39 18.48
C TRP A 68 10.57 -9.56 17.63
N VAL A 69 11.01 -9.11 16.45
CA VAL A 69 10.19 -8.29 15.58
C VAL A 69 8.97 -9.02 14.98
N ALA A 70 8.91 -10.36 15.02
CA ALA A 70 7.68 -11.08 14.65
C ALA A 70 6.51 -10.80 15.63
N LEU A 71 6.82 -10.39 16.86
CA LEU A 71 5.80 -9.96 17.84
C LEU A 71 4.95 -8.81 17.32
N LEU A 72 5.50 -7.96 16.46
CA LEU A 72 4.78 -6.85 15.84
C LEU A 72 3.48 -7.33 15.18
N PHE A 73 3.60 -8.36 14.35
CA PHE A 73 2.49 -8.89 13.58
C PHE A 73 1.54 -9.72 14.44
N CYS A 74 2.08 -10.52 15.36
CA CYS A 74 1.28 -11.27 16.33
C CYS A 74 0.46 -10.35 17.23
N TRP A 75 1.03 -9.22 17.66
CA TRP A 75 0.36 -8.23 18.47
C TRP A 75 -0.80 -7.57 17.72
N LEU A 76 -0.57 -7.07 16.51
CA LEU A 76 -1.62 -6.47 15.69
C LEU A 76 -2.73 -7.47 15.34
N ALA A 77 -2.37 -8.72 15.07
CA ALA A 77 -3.34 -9.78 14.85
C ALA A 77 -4.15 -10.09 16.11
N ALA A 78 -3.50 -10.13 17.28
CA ALA A 78 -4.19 -10.31 18.56
C ALA A 78 -5.18 -9.18 18.84
N VAL A 79 -4.81 -7.91 18.61
CA VAL A 79 -5.73 -6.77 18.74
C VAL A 79 -6.94 -6.91 17.81
N GLY A 80 -6.73 -7.31 16.55
CA GLY A 80 -7.82 -7.58 15.61
C GLY A 80 -8.74 -8.72 16.06
N LEU A 81 -8.15 -9.85 16.50
CA LEU A 81 -8.89 -11.01 17.01
C LEU A 81 -9.66 -10.68 18.29
N THR A 82 -9.09 -9.90 19.20
CA THR A 82 -9.79 -9.41 20.40
C THR A 82 -11.01 -8.60 20.01
N ARG A 83 -10.91 -7.72 19.00
CA ARG A 83 -12.06 -6.94 18.52
C ARG A 83 -13.18 -7.83 17.99
N ILE A 84 -12.84 -8.84 17.19
CA ILE A 84 -13.79 -9.84 16.67
C ILE A 84 -14.43 -10.63 17.83
N ALA A 85 -13.62 -11.06 18.81
CA ALA A 85 -14.10 -11.79 19.99
C ALA A 85 -15.05 -10.95 20.87
N LEU A 86 -14.89 -9.62 20.86
CA LEU A 86 -15.81 -8.67 21.52
C LEU A 86 -17.10 -8.40 20.72
N GLY A 87 -17.36 -9.16 19.66
CA GLY A 87 -18.62 -9.10 18.90
C GLY A 87 -18.66 -8.04 17.80
N HIS A 88 -17.53 -7.42 17.45
CA HIS A 88 -17.48 -6.52 16.30
C HIS A 88 -17.44 -7.35 15.01
N ALA A 89 -18.50 -7.25 14.20
CA ALA A 89 -18.61 -7.98 12.95
C ALA A 89 -17.61 -7.48 11.89
N ASP A 90 -17.04 -8.40 11.12
CA ASP A 90 -16.19 -8.11 9.95
C ASP A 90 -17.07 -7.91 8.71
N ILE A 91 -17.80 -6.78 8.66
CA ILE A 91 -18.79 -6.50 7.62
C ILE A 91 -18.12 -6.42 6.24
N THR A 92 -16.93 -5.83 6.16
CA THR A 92 -16.18 -5.66 4.91
C THR A 92 -15.35 -6.89 4.51
N GLY A 93 -15.06 -7.79 5.45
CA GLY A 93 -14.09 -8.89 5.27
C GLY A 93 -12.62 -8.44 5.43
N SER A 94 -12.39 -7.15 5.64
CA SER A 94 -11.04 -6.57 5.72
C SER A 94 -10.30 -6.98 6.98
N ALA A 95 -10.99 -7.22 8.09
CA ALA A 95 -10.32 -7.59 9.33
C ALA A 95 -9.66 -8.96 9.22
N THR A 96 -10.38 -9.93 8.67
CA THR A 96 -9.87 -11.28 8.40
C THR A 96 -8.70 -11.25 7.42
N LEU A 97 -8.85 -10.54 6.29
CA LEU A 97 -7.78 -10.39 5.30
C LEU A 97 -6.53 -9.71 5.88
N THR A 98 -6.72 -8.71 6.75
CA THR A 98 -5.60 -8.04 7.43
C THR A 98 -4.87 -8.99 8.37
N ILE A 99 -5.60 -9.79 9.16
CA ILE A 99 -4.99 -10.80 10.06
C ILE A 99 -4.16 -11.81 9.26
N LEU A 100 -4.71 -12.33 8.15
CA LEU A 100 -3.98 -13.27 7.27
C LEU A 100 -2.72 -12.62 6.68
N THR A 101 -2.82 -11.36 6.27
CA THR A 101 -1.68 -10.59 5.74
C THR A 101 -0.61 -10.36 6.81
N LEU A 102 -1.00 -10.06 8.05
CA LEU A 102 -0.07 -9.95 9.18
C LEU A 102 0.62 -11.29 9.46
N MET A 103 -0.10 -12.42 9.39
CA MET A 103 0.50 -13.76 9.54
C MET A 103 1.50 -14.07 8.43
N LEU A 104 1.20 -13.69 7.19
CA LEU A 104 2.17 -13.78 6.08
C LEU A 104 3.41 -12.91 6.34
N GLY A 105 3.22 -11.66 6.83
CA GLY A 105 4.32 -10.78 7.24
C GLY A 105 5.19 -11.39 8.34
N ALA A 106 4.58 -12.01 9.35
CA ALA A 106 5.28 -12.74 10.42
C ALA A 106 6.08 -13.92 9.85
N ALA A 107 5.49 -14.70 8.94
CA ALA A 107 6.15 -15.84 8.29
C ALA A 107 7.37 -15.38 7.47
N VAL A 108 7.25 -14.32 6.68
CA VAL A 108 8.36 -13.73 5.90
C VAL A 108 9.47 -13.21 6.81
N THR A 109 9.11 -12.55 7.91
CA THR A 109 10.06 -12.06 8.92
C THR A 109 10.85 -13.21 9.55
N CYS A 110 10.16 -14.26 9.98
CA CYS A 110 10.77 -15.47 10.52
C CYS A 110 11.65 -16.19 9.48
N ALA A 111 11.19 -16.26 8.23
CA ALA A 111 11.92 -16.81 7.10
C ALA A 111 13.24 -16.07 6.84
N ALA A 112 13.20 -14.74 6.71
CA ALA A 112 14.37 -13.90 6.47
C ALA A 112 15.42 -14.07 7.59
N TRP A 113 14.97 -14.03 8.85
CA TRP A 113 15.87 -14.21 10.00
C TRP A 113 16.48 -15.60 10.08
N SER A 114 15.66 -16.65 9.89
CA SER A 114 16.10 -18.04 9.88
C SER A 114 17.11 -18.30 8.76
N TYR A 115 16.84 -17.78 7.55
CA TYR A 115 17.74 -17.93 6.43
C TYR A 115 19.09 -17.27 6.68
N ARG A 116 19.12 -16.03 7.19
CA ARG A 116 20.37 -15.30 7.50
C ARG A 116 21.28 -16.10 8.44
N ARG A 117 20.69 -16.83 9.39
CA ARG A 117 21.43 -17.66 10.36
C ARG A 117 21.85 -19.03 9.83
N SER A 118 21.31 -19.45 8.69
CA SER A 118 21.65 -20.74 8.10
C SER A 118 23.03 -20.69 7.44
N PRO A 119 23.81 -21.79 7.41
CA PRO A 119 25.09 -21.83 6.69
C PRO A 119 24.98 -21.46 5.20
N ALA A 120 23.78 -21.60 4.62
CA ALA A 120 23.52 -21.23 3.24
C ALA A 120 23.54 -19.72 2.98
N SER A 121 23.34 -18.89 4.02
CA SER A 121 23.44 -17.43 3.88
C SER A 121 24.84 -16.99 3.50
N ALA A 122 25.87 -17.80 3.78
CA ALA A 122 27.24 -17.55 3.33
C ALA A 122 27.35 -17.40 1.80
N THR A 123 26.39 -17.95 1.05
CA THR A 123 26.33 -17.85 -0.42
C THR A 123 25.42 -16.74 -0.94
N LEU A 124 24.65 -16.07 -0.06
CA LEU A 124 23.78 -14.94 -0.40
C LEU A 124 24.37 -13.64 0.12
N ASN A 125 24.74 -12.74 -0.77
CA ASN A 125 25.02 -11.35 -0.40
C ASN A 125 23.71 -10.54 -0.47
N ALA A 126 22.93 -10.54 0.60
CA ALA A 126 21.58 -9.95 0.59
C ALA A 126 21.58 -8.46 0.24
N GLY A 127 22.57 -7.69 0.71
CA GLY A 127 22.74 -6.29 0.32
C GLY A 127 22.85 -6.13 -1.21
N ASP A 128 23.77 -6.87 -1.85
CA ASP A 128 23.91 -6.85 -3.32
C ASP A 128 22.67 -7.38 -4.04
N THR A 129 22.06 -8.47 -3.55
CA THR A 129 20.88 -9.10 -4.16
C THR A 129 19.67 -8.17 -4.15
N LEU A 130 19.35 -7.56 -3.00
CA LEU A 130 18.25 -6.61 -2.88
C LEU A 130 18.53 -5.33 -3.68
N ALA A 131 19.77 -4.85 -3.68
CA ALA A 131 20.13 -3.67 -4.46
C ALA A 131 19.98 -3.93 -5.97
N ILE A 132 20.42 -5.08 -6.47
CA ILE A 132 20.20 -5.48 -7.87
C ILE A 132 18.70 -5.54 -8.17
N ALA A 133 17.90 -6.13 -7.29
CA ALA A 133 16.46 -6.23 -7.47
C ALA A 133 15.78 -4.86 -7.57
N PHE A 134 16.02 -3.97 -6.61
CA PHE A 134 15.43 -2.62 -6.63
C PHE A 134 15.95 -1.79 -7.80
N LEU A 135 17.23 -1.91 -8.17
CA LEU A 135 17.77 -1.21 -9.33
C LEU A 135 17.09 -1.67 -10.63
N ILE A 136 16.93 -2.97 -10.84
CA ILE A 136 16.23 -3.52 -12.01
C ILE A 136 14.77 -3.06 -12.03
N ALA A 137 14.05 -3.17 -10.92
CA ALA A 137 12.66 -2.76 -10.81
C ALA A 137 12.49 -1.25 -11.09
N GLY A 138 13.39 -0.42 -10.54
CA GLY A 138 13.38 1.03 -10.77
C GLY A 138 13.65 1.39 -12.22
N LEU A 139 14.69 0.82 -12.84
CA LEU A 139 15.04 1.11 -14.23
C LEU A 139 13.96 0.65 -15.21
N LEU A 140 13.42 -0.57 -15.04
CA LEU A 140 12.33 -1.06 -15.88
C LEU A 140 11.05 -0.25 -15.65
N GLY A 141 10.75 0.12 -14.41
CA GLY A 141 9.64 1.00 -14.08
C GLY A 141 9.76 2.38 -14.76
N THR A 142 10.95 2.98 -14.76
CA THR A 142 11.23 4.20 -15.53
C THR A 142 11.00 3.99 -17.02
N VAL A 143 11.48 2.89 -17.62
CA VAL A 143 11.24 2.58 -19.04
C VAL A 143 9.75 2.50 -19.34
N THR A 144 8.96 1.85 -18.47
CA THR A 144 7.51 1.76 -18.67
C THR A 144 6.82 3.13 -18.59
N GLN A 145 7.28 4.05 -17.74
CA GLN A 145 6.79 5.44 -17.75
C GLN A 145 7.14 6.18 -19.05
N TRP A 146 8.34 6.01 -19.59
CA TRP A 146 8.69 6.62 -20.88
C TRP A 146 7.87 6.05 -22.04
N VAL A 147 7.56 4.75 -22.02
CA VAL A 147 6.60 4.15 -22.96
C VAL A 147 5.23 4.82 -22.84
N GLN A 148 4.74 5.02 -21.60
CA GLN A 148 3.48 5.72 -21.34
C GLN A 148 3.51 7.16 -21.83
N LEU A 149 4.61 7.90 -21.60
CA LEU A 149 4.76 9.29 -22.05
C LEU A 149 4.46 9.44 -23.54
N PHE A 150 5.00 8.51 -24.34
CA PHE A 150 4.87 8.50 -25.80
C PHE A 150 3.68 7.67 -26.33
N HIS A 151 2.78 7.20 -25.46
CA HIS A 151 1.61 6.39 -25.83
C HIS A 151 1.96 5.11 -26.62
N LEU A 152 3.06 4.45 -26.26
CA LEU A 152 3.59 3.27 -26.95
C LEU A 152 3.14 1.94 -26.31
N GLU A 153 2.23 1.95 -25.34
CA GLU A 153 1.84 0.79 -24.54
C GLU A 153 1.27 -0.35 -25.41
N HIS A 154 0.47 0.01 -26.42
CA HIS A 154 -0.13 -0.95 -27.35
C HIS A 154 0.92 -1.75 -28.15
N SER A 155 2.12 -1.21 -28.33
CA SER A 155 3.23 -1.88 -29.02
C SER A 155 4.10 -2.74 -28.11
N THR A 156 3.75 -2.87 -26.82
CA THR A 156 4.57 -3.58 -25.83
C THR A 156 4.08 -5.00 -25.50
N PHE A 157 3.19 -5.57 -26.30
CA PHE A 157 2.65 -6.93 -26.09
C PHE A 157 2.06 -7.16 -24.68
N GLY A 158 1.48 -6.11 -24.09
CA GLY A 158 0.91 -6.15 -22.74
C GLY A 158 1.93 -6.12 -21.60
N LEU A 159 3.21 -5.84 -21.89
CA LEU A 159 4.25 -5.70 -20.85
C LEU A 159 4.21 -4.35 -20.14
N VAL A 160 3.59 -3.33 -20.75
CA VAL A 160 3.37 -2.02 -20.13
C VAL A 160 1.88 -1.81 -19.85
N SER A 161 1.58 -1.32 -18.65
CA SER A 161 0.22 -0.97 -18.26
C SER A 161 -0.31 0.19 -19.09
N THR A 162 -1.50 0.05 -19.65
CA THR A 162 -2.17 1.07 -20.46
C THR A 162 -2.44 2.34 -19.65
N TYR A 163 -1.96 3.48 -20.13
CA TYR A 163 -2.34 4.78 -19.58
C TYR A 163 -3.69 5.24 -20.14
N PHE A 164 -4.53 5.85 -19.30
CA PHE A 164 -5.92 6.17 -19.67
C PHE A 164 -6.36 7.61 -19.34
N TYR A 165 -5.44 8.49 -18.92
CA TYR A 165 -5.71 9.92 -18.77
C TYR A 165 -5.10 10.71 -19.94
N ASP A 166 -5.88 11.64 -20.50
CA ASP A 166 -5.43 12.45 -21.64
C ASP A 166 -4.76 13.76 -21.20
N ASP A 167 -5.18 14.32 -20.05
CA ASP A 167 -4.64 15.57 -19.48
C ASP A 167 -4.15 15.37 -18.04
N ASN A 168 -3.36 16.33 -17.57
CA ASN A 168 -2.82 16.37 -16.20
C ASN A 168 -2.07 15.07 -15.82
N ARG A 169 -1.28 14.57 -16.77
CA ARG A 169 -0.73 13.22 -16.77
C ARG A 169 0.36 13.06 -15.72
N ARG A 170 0.13 12.13 -14.79
CA ARG A 170 1.11 11.61 -13.82
C ARG A 170 1.46 10.19 -14.21
N LEU A 171 2.67 9.96 -14.71
CA LEU A 171 3.04 8.66 -15.25
C LEU A 171 3.45 7.72 -14.12
N TRP A 172 2.92 6.50 -14.14
CA TRP A 172 2.98 5.57 -13.01
C TRP A 172 3.62 4.22 -13.36
N GLY A 173 4.06 4.02 -14.60
CA GLY A 173 4.62 2.76 -15.06
C GLY A 173 3.63 1.60 -14.86
N ASN A 174 4.14 0.43 -14.53
CA ASN A 174 3.32 -0.77 -14.30
C ASN A 174 2.66 -0.84 -12.92
N LEU A 175 2.87 0.13 -12.03
CA LEU A 175 2.24 0.10 -10.70
C LEU A 175 0.86 0.78 -10.68
N ASN A 176 0.47 1.48 -11.76
CA ASN A 176 -0.78 2.23 -11.86
C ASN A 176 -1.02 3.20 -10.68
N GLN A 177 0.07 3.61 -10.01
CA GLN A 177 0.10 4.53 -8.87
C GLN A 177 1.46 5.27 -8.90
N PRO A 178 1.47 6.61 -9.07
CA PRO A 178 2.69 7.36 -9.37
C PRO A 178 3.61 7.50 -8.13
N ASN A 179 3.05 7.62 -6.93
CA ASN A 179 3.81 7.67 -5.67
C ASN A 179 4.48 6.33 -5.36
N HIS A 180 3.87 5.20 -5.72
CA HIS A 180 4.46 3.88 -5.60
C HIS A 180 5.65 3.73 -6.54
N GLN A 181 5.47 4.13 -7.81
CA GLN A 181 6.56 4.12 -8.78
C GLN A 181 7.73 5.00 -8.34
N ALA A 182 7.45 6.21 -7.83
CA ALA A 182 8.46 7.09 -7.24
C ALA A 182 9.20 6.44 -6.05
N THR A 183 8.50 5.66 -5.23
CA THR A 183 9.12 4.91 -4.12
C THR A 183 10.09 3.86 -4.62
N VAL A 184 9.72 3.11 -5.66
CA VAL A 184 10.63 2.12 -6.27
C VAL A 184 11.88 2.81 -6.82
N HIS A 185 11.75 3.98 -7.46
CA HIS A 185 12.91 4.76 -7.89
C HIS A 185 13.79 5.22 -6.71
N GLY A 186 13.18 5.65 -5.61
CA GLY A 186 13.89 5.98 -4.37
C GLY A 186 14.74 4.83 -3.82
N LEU A 187 14.12 3.64 -3.70
CA LEU A 187 14.81 2.42 -3.27
C LEU A 187 15.95 2.07 -4.25
N ALA A 188 15.73 2.26 -5.56
CA ALA A 188 16.71 2.03 -6.61
C ALA A 188 17.88 3.04 -6.59
N LEU A 189 17.65 4.30 -6.20
CA LEU A 189 18.72 5.30 -6.04
C LEU A 189 19.67 4.91 -4.90
N VAL A 190 19.14 4.47 -3.75
CA VAL A 190 19.97 3.92 -2.66
C VAL A 190 20.72 2.67 -3.13
N ALA A 191 20.04 1.78 -3.87
CA ALA A 191 20.65 0.60 -4.44
C ALA A 191 21.79 0.92 -5.42
N SER A 192 21.63 1.95 -6.25
CA SER A 192 22.66 2.36 -7.22
C SER A 192 23.92 2.84 -6.49
N VAL A 193 23.78 3.65 -5.44
CA VAL A 193 24.89 4.11 -4.60
C VAL A 193 25.60 2.92 -3.93
N TRP A 194 24.84 1.97 -3.38
CA TRP A 194 25.41 0.75 -2.79
C TRP A 194 26.24 -0.04 -3.81
N LEU A 195 25.66 -0.39 -4.96
CA LEU A 195 26.33 -1.18 -5.99
C LEU A 195 27.56 -0.47 -6.53
N ALA A 196 27.50 0.85 -6.65
CA ALA A 196 28.59 1.65 -7.13
C ALA A 196 29.74 1.74 -6.11
N SER A 197 29.44 1.87 -4.81
CA SER A 197 30.43 1.79 -3.71
C SER A 197 31.17 0.44 -3.65
N ARG A 198 30.54 -0.62 -4.17
CA ARG A 198 31.08 -1.98 -4.27
C ARG A 198 31.83 -2.24 -5.58
N GLY A 199 31.92 -1.25 -6.47
CA GLY A 199 32.56 -1.38 -7.78
C GLY A 199 31.77 -2.22 -8.79
N ARG A 200 30.47 -2.49 -8.53
CA ARG A 200 29.58 -3.19 -9.47
C ARG A 200 28.94 -2.24 -10.49
N LEU A 201 28.93 -0.94 -10.19
CA LEU A 201 28.38 0.10 -11.06
C LEU A 201 29.40 1.23 -11.17
N ARG A 202 30.04 1.39 -12.33
CA ARG A 202 31.05 2.44 -12.55
C ARG A 202 30.38 3.81 -12.62
N PHE A 203 31.15 4.88 -12.36
CA PHE A 203 30.61 6.25 -12.34
C PHE A 203 29.72 6.62 -13.55
N PRO A 204 30.09 6.39 -14.83
CA PRO A 204 29.22 6.75 -15.96
C PRO A 204 27.91 5.95 -15.98
N MET A 205 27.97 4.66 -15.62
CA MET A 205 26.79 3.81 -15.54
C MET A 205 25.87 4.23 -14.38
N TRP A 206 26.47 4.60 -13.25
CA TRP A 206 25.74 5.15 -12.12
C TRP A 206 25.05 6.46 -12.48
N LEU A 207 25.75 7.38 -13.14
CA LEU A 207 25.19 8.65 -13.58
C LEU A 207 24.02 8.46 -14.55
N ALA A 208 24.15 7.54 -15.51
CA ALA A 208 23.06 7.19 -16.42
C ALA A 208 21.86 6.57 -15.68
N ALA A 209 22.11 5.69 -14.70
CA ALA A 209 21.05 5.10 -13.88
C ALA A 209 20.32 6.17 -13.05
N VAL A 210 21.04 7.09 -12.42
CA VAL A 210 20.46 8.22 -11.67
C VAL A 210 19.62 9.10 -12.59
N ALA A 211 20.13 9.49 -13.76
CA ALA A 211 19.39 10.31 -14.71
C ALA A 211 18.08 9.64 -15.15
N LEU A 212 18.10 8.33 -15.43
CA LEU A 212 16.89 7.57 -15.74
C LEU A 212 15.93 7.55 -14.55
N LEU A 213 16.37 7.10 -13.37
CA LEU A 213 15.52 6.98 -12.19
C LEU A 213 14.88 8.31 -11.79
N GLU A 214 15.64 9.41 -11.81
CA GLU A 214 15.13 10.74 -11.48
C GLU A 214 14.22 11.30 -12.58
N SER A 215 14.44 10.97 -13.86
CA SER A 215 13.45 11.28 -14.89
C SER A 215 12.10 10.61 -14.61
N GLY A 216 12.10 9.36 -14.14
CA GLY A 216 10.89 8.65 -13.72
C GLY A 216 10.23 9.26 -12.48
N ILE A 217 11.02 9.78 -11.54
CA ILE A 217 10.51 10.54 -10.38
C ILE A 217 9.82 11.82 -10.87
N VAL A 218 10.42 12.59 -11.77
CA VAL A 218 9.83 13.81 -12.32
C VAL A 218 8.53 13.50 -13.08
N LEU A 219 8.53 12.48 -13.94
CA LEU A 219 7.35 12.06 -14.71
C LEU A 219 6.18 11.58 -13.83
N SER A 220 6.44 11.13 -12.60
CA SER A 220 5.40 10.74 -11.64
C SER A 220 4.68 11.94 -10.99
N GLY A 221 5.29 13.13 -11.03
CA GLY A 221 4.80 14.31 -10.30
C GLY A 221 4.69 14.07 -8.78
N SER A 222 5.45 13.14 -8.20
CA SER A 222 5.32 12.74 -6.80
C SER A 222 6.25 13.54 -5.88
N ARG A 223 5.66 14.22 -4.89
CA ARG A 223 6.41 14.89 -3.80
C ARG A 223 7.19 13.89 -2.95
N THR A 224 6.66 12.67 -2.78
CA THR A 224 7.35 11.56 -2.10
C THR A 224 8.64 11.19 -2.83
N GLY A 225 8.64 11.23 -4.17
CA GLY A 225 9.84 10.98 -4.97
C GLY A 225 10.97 11.97 -4.69
N VAL A 226 10.66 13.27 -4.56
CA VAL A 226 11.64 14.31 -4.18
C VAL A 226 12.24 14.02 -2.79
N LEU A 227 11.39 13.66 -1.83
CA LEU A 227 11.85 13.24 -0.50
C LEU A 227 12.78 12.02 -0.58
N HIS A 228 12.47 11.05 -1.45
CA HIS A 228 13.33 9.87 -1.64
C HIS A 228 14.68 10.20 -2.27
N VAL A 229 14.78 11.17 -3.19
CA VAL A 229 16.08 11.66 -3.68
C VAL A 229 16.90 12.24 -2.53
N GLY A 230 16.28 13.07 -1.67
CA GLY A 230 16.94 13.61 -0.48
C GLY A 230 17.44 12.52 0.49
N LEU A 231 16.62 11.50 0.74
CA LEU A 231 17.01 10.34 1.56
C LEU A 231 18.13 9.51 0.92
N ALA A 232 18.13 9.34 -0.41
CA ALA A 232 19.20 8.65 -1.14
C ALA A 232 20.51 9.44 -1.09
N ALA A 233 20.46 10.76 -1.22
CA ALA A 233 21.61 11.65 -1.04
C ALA A 233 22.14 11.58 0.41
N GLY A 234 21.25 11.60 1.41
CA GLY A 234 21.60 11.39 2.80
C GLY A 234 22.29 10.04 3.04
N TYR A 235 21.77 8.96 2.44
CA TYR A 235 22.42 7.65 2.47
C TYR A 235 23.83 7.70 1.84
N ALA A 236 24.01 8.36 0.70
CA ALA A 236 25.32 8.50 0.06
C ALA A 236 26.33 9.24 0.97
N VAL A 237 25.90 10.26 1.71
CA VAL A 237 26.73 10.93 2.74
C VAL A 237 27.11 9.99 3.86
N VAL A 238 26.16 9.22 4.41
CA VAL A 238 26.44 8.24 5.46
C VAL A 238 27.36 7.13 4.94
N ALA A 239 27.17 6.66 3.71
CA ALA A 239 28.05 5.70 3.06
C ALA A 239 29.48 6.25 2.90
N ALA A 240 29.63 7.53 2.52
CA ALA A 240 30.91 8.24 2.48
C ALA A 240 31.61 8.24 3.84
N TRP A 241 30.86 8.53 4.92
CA TRP A 241 31.35 8.53 6.29
C TRP A 241 31.83 7.14 6.74
N LEU A 242 31.11 6.08 6.37
CA LEU A 242 31.47 4.68 6.62
C LEU A 242 32.64 4.18 5.75
N ALA A 243 32.94 4.86 4.64
CA ALA A 243 34.05 4.57 3.74
C ALA A 243 35.36 5.28 4.11
N ARG A 244 35.38 6.12 5.16
CA ARG A 244 36.60 6.81 5.60
C ARG A 244 37.71 5.81 5.94
N GLY A 245 38.92 6.10 5.46
CA GLY A 245 40.11 5.27 5.73
C GLY A 245 40.25 4.01 4.88
N THR A 246 39.39 3.77 3.88
CA THR A 246 39.63 2.70 2.90
C THR A 246 40.75 3.09 1.92
N PRO A 247 41.60 2.14 1.49
CA PRO A 247 42.72 2.42 0.57
C PRO A 247 42.29 3.16 -0.70
N ARG A 248 43.21 3.94 -1.29
CA ARG A 248 42.99 4.66 -2.55
C ARG A 248 42.80 3.67 -3.69
N GLU A 249 41.58 3.57 -4.20
CA GLU A 249 41.25 2.76 -5.38
C GLU A 249 40.99 3.66 -6.60
N ALA A 250 41.13 3.12 -7.81
CA ALA A 250 41.03 3.89 -9.05
C ALA A 250 39.61 4.46 -9.32
N ASP A 251 38.55 3.74 -8.95
CA ASP A 251 37.17 4.17 -9.18
C ASP A 251 36.76 5.28 -8.18
N PRO A 252 36.35 6.47 -8.65
CA PRO A 252 35.91 7.57 -7.79
C PRO A 252 34.79 7.15 -6.82
N MET A 253 33.87 6.29 -7.24
CA MET A 253 32.69 5.91 -6.46
C MET A 253 33.00 4.99 -5.26
N ARG A 254 34.22 4.47 -5.20
CA ARG A 254 34.72 3.69 -4.06
C ARG A 254 35.44 4.58 -3.04
N ARG A 255 35.54 5.88 -3.30
CA ARG A 255 36.16 6.89 -2.43
C ARG A 255 35.08 7.71 -1.72
N THR A 256 35.40 8.19 -0.52
CA THR A 256 34.56 9.15 0.22
C THR A 256 34.18 10.35 -0.63
N THR A 257 35.13 10.96 -1.35
CA THR A 257 34.86 12.12 -2.21
C THR A 257 33.87 11.80 -3.33
N GLY A 258 33.96 10.63 -3.98
CA GLY A 258 33.03 10.27 -5.06
C GLY A 258 31.62 10.03 -4.55
N LEU A 259 31.45 9.47 -3.34
CA LEU A 259 30.15 9.30 -2.70
C LEU A 259 29.53 10.65 -2.27
N LEU A 260 30.34 11.62 -1.84
CA LEU A 260 29.86 12.98 -1.57
C LEU A 260 29.45 13.70 -2.87
N VAL A 261 30.25 13.55 -3.94
CA VAL A 261 29.87 14.04 -5.28
C VAL A 261 28.58 13.37 -5.76
N ALA A 262 28.40 12.07 -5.49
CA ALA A 262 27.18 11.35 -5.83
C ALA A 262 25.94 11.95 -5.13
N ALA A 263 26.06 12.27 -3.84
CA ALA A 263 25.01 12.94 -3.08
C ALA A 263 24.61 14.29 -3.70
N VAL A 264 25.60 15.13 -4.02
CA VAL A 264 25.36 16.43 -4.66
C VAL A 264 24.80 16.26 -6.07
N ALA A 265 25.33 15.31 -6.84
CA ALA A 265 24.92 15.07 -8.22
C ALA A 265 23.45 14.62 -8.32
N MET A 266 22.94 13.79 -7.41
CA MET A 266 21.51 13.44 -7.37
C MET A 266 20.62 14.68 -7.14
N ILE A 267 20.99 15.54 -6.19
CA ILE A 267 20.22 16.77 -5.94
C ILE A 267 20.26 17.72 -7.15
N VAL A 268 21.44 17.95 -7.72
CA VAL A 268 21.62 18.82 -8.89
C VAL A 268 20.90 18.26 -10.11
N MET A 269 20.96 16.94 -10.32
CA MET A 269 20.29 16.26 -11.43
C MET A 269 18.77 16.42 -11.33
N LEU A 270 18.18 16.21 -10.16
CA LEU A 270 16.74 16.42 -9.95
C LEU A 270 16.35 17.87 -10.24
N LEU A 271 17.10 18.84 -9.71
CA LEU A 271 16.85 20.27 -9.92
C LEU A 271 17.01 20.69 -11.39
N ALA A 272 17.83 19.98 -12.17
CA ALA A 272 17.99 20.22 -13.60
C ALA A 272 16.89 19.53 -14.44
N LEU A 273 16.56 18.27 -14.12
CA LEU A 273 15.58 17.48 -14.86
C LEU A 273 14.17 18.01 -14.71
N GLN A 274 13.80 18.51 -13.53
CA GLN A 274 12.44 18.99 -13.27
C GLN A 274 12.01 20.14 -14.20
N PRO A 275 12.76 21.25 -14.34
CA PRO A 275 12.43 22.29 -15.31
C PRO A 275 12.65 21.83 -16.76
N ALA A 276 13.64 20.97 -17.04
CA ALA A 276 13.90 20.49 -18.40
C ALA A 276 12.74 19.65 -18.96
N ILE A 277 12.24 18.68 -18.17
CA ILE A 277 11.10 17.84 -18.56
C ILE A 277 9.82 18.67 -18.63
N ARG A 278 9.63 19.66 -17.74
CA ARG A 278 8.50 20.59 -17.81
C ARG A 278 8.52 21.40 -19.11
N ALA A 279 9.66 22.00 -19.45
CA ALA A 279 9.81 22.78 -20.68
C ALA A 279 9.62 21.90 -21.93
N ALA A 280 10.19 20.69 -21.95
CA ALA A 280 9.96 19.73 -23.03
C ALA A 280 8.49 19.33 -23.13
N GLY A 281 7.82 19.09 -22.01
CA GLY A 281 6.40 18.74 -21.97
C GLY A 281 5.49 19.87 -22.45
N GLN A 282 5.85 21.13 -22.22
CA GLN A 282 5.15 22.29 -22.77
C GLN A 282 5.39 22.45 -24.27
N LEU A 283 6.62 22.23 -24.74
CA LEU A 283 6.97 22.34 -26.16
C LEU A 283 6.35 21.22 -27.00
N LEU A 284 6.27 20.01 -26.45
CA LEU A 284 5.83 18.79 -27.14
C LEU A 284 4.40 18.36 -26.78
N ASP A 285 3.65 19.21 -26.05
CA ASP A 285 2.29 18.97 -25.56
C ASP A 285 2.11 17.62 -24.84
N TRP A 286 3.02 17.28 -23.93
CA TRP A 286 2.92 16.05 -23.13
C TRP A 286 1.82 16.09 -22.06
N ARG A 287 1.20 17.26 -21.83
CA ARG A 287 0.09 17.48 -20.88
C ARG A 287 0.37 16.95 -19.48
N LEU A 288 1.62 17.08 -19.05
CA LEU A 288 2.08 16.58 -17.76
C LEU A 288 1.48 17.37 -16.60
N PHE A 289 1.31 16.68 -15.47
CA PHE A 289 0.86 17.26 -14.22
C PHE A 289 1.81 18.35 -13.70
N ASP A 290 1.26 19.54 -13.41
CA ASP A 290 2.05 20.62 -12.83
C ASP A 290 2.06 20.56 -11.29
N THR A 291 3.14 20.00 -10.75
CA THR A 291 3.31 19.84 -9.31
C THR A 291 3.46 21.18 -8.57
N ILE A 292 4.00 22.21 -9.25
CA ILE A 292 4.23 23.53 -8.65
C ILE A 292 2.90 24.29 -8.59
N ALA A 293 2.11 24.26 -9.66
CA ALA A 293 0.78 24.87 -9.66
C ALA A 293 -0.12 24.28 -8.56
N GLN A 294 0.00 22.98 -8.26
CA GLN A 294 -0.73 22.36 -7.15
C GLN A 294 -0.15 22.65 -5.76
N LEU A 295 1.11 23.06 -5.65
CA LEU A 295 1.68 23.53 -4.38
C LEU A 295 1.17 24.93 -4.02
N GLU A 296 0.96 25.76 -5.04
CA GLU A 296 0.37 27.10 -4.92
C GLU A 296 -1.13 27.05 -4.64
N ALA A 297 -1.82 26.00 -5.09
CA ALA A 297 -3.18 25.70 -4.66
C ALA A 297 -3.16 25.21 -3.19
N GLU A 298 -3.71 25.99 -2.25
CA GLU A 298 -3.76 25.74 -0.78
C GLU A 298 -4.45 24.43 -0.33
N ASP A 299 -4.89 23.60 -1.28
CA ASP A 299 -5.95 22.60 -1.11
C ASP A 299 -5.46 21.21 -0.68
N GLN A 300 -4.21 20.83 -0.94
CA GLN A 300 -3.71 19.51 -0.53
C GLN A 300 -3.33 19.40 0.95
N MET A 301 -2.80 20.48 1.53
CA MET A 301 -2.44 20.51 2.96
C MET A 301 -3.69 20.59 3.83
N SER A 302 -4.73 21.29 3.37
CA SER A 302 -6.05 21.30 4.01
C SER A 302 -6.74 19.93 3.92
N ALA A 303 -6.66 19.23 2.77
CA ALA A 303 -7.27 17.91 2.59
C ALA A 303 -6.70 16.83 3.53
N ARG A 304 -5.37 16.74 3.67
CA ARG A 304 -4.75 15.80 4.63
C ARG A 304 -5.03 16.20 6.08
N GLY A 305 -5.02 17.51 6.38
CA GLY A 305 -5.40 18.02 7.70
C GLY A 305 -6.81 17.59 8.11
N ALA A 306 -7.77 17.62 7.19
CA ALA A 306 -9.12 17.13 7.41
C ALA A 306 -9.15 15.62 7.72
N LEU A 307 -8.43 14.79 6.95
CA LEU A 307 -8.31 13.36 7.22
C LEU A 307 -7.69 13.07 8.60
N TRP A 308 -6.69 13.85 9.02
CA TRP A 308 -6.07 13.72 10.34
C TRP A 308 -7.02 14.11 11.47
N ALA A 309 -7.82 15.15 11.30
CA ALA A 309 -8.86 15.52 12.25
C ALA A 309 -9.87 14.38 12.44
N HIS A 310 -10.27 13.73 11.34
CA HIS A 310 -11.13 12.55 11.37
C HIS A 310 -10.48 11.34 12.06
N ALA A 311 -9.23 11.01 11.75
CA ALA A 311 -8.51 9.91 12.39
C ALA A 311 -8.37 10.14 13.90
N LEU A 312 -8.12 11.39 14.32
CA LEU A 312 -8.02 11.75 15.73
C LEU A 312 -9.38 11.71 16.43
N ALA A 313 -10.47 12.11 15.76
CA ALA A 313 -11.84 11.96 16.27
C ALA A 313 -12.21 10.48 16.47
N MET A 314 -11.85 9.60 15.52
CA MET A 314 -12.02 8.14 15.67
C MET A 314 -11.27 7.61 16.89
N PHE A 315 -10.01 8.01 17.07
CA PHE A 315 -9.23 7.61 18.24
C PHE A 315 -9.87 8.10 19.55
N ARG A 316 -10.35 9.35 19.61
CA ARG A 316 -11.03 9.87 20.80
C ARG A 316 -12.32 9.11 21.13
N ALA A 317 -13.08 8.71 20.11
CA ALA A 317 -14.30 7.93 20.28
C ALA A 317 -14.02 6.46 20.66
N HIS A 318 -12.92 5.88 20.15
CA HIS A 318 -12.55 4.49 20.36
C HIS A 318 -11.08 4.34 20.82
N PRO A 319 -10.72 4.81 22.02
CA PRO A 319 -9.32 4.98 22.43
C PRO A 319 -8.56 3.67 22.61
N TRP A 320 -9.24 2.58 22.99
CA TRP A 320 -8.57 1.33 23.36
C TRP A 320 -8.21 0.46 22.15
N LEU A 321 -9.21 0.13 21.32
CA LEU A 321 -9.09 -0.82 20.21
C LEU A 321 -9.39 -0.20 18.84
N GLY A 322 -9.57 1.12 18.76
CA GLY A 322 -9.86 1.86 17.52
C GLY A 322 -11.22 1.50 16.92
N VAL A 323 -11.44 1.88 15.66
CA VAL A 323 -12.65 1.56 14.88
C VAL A 323 -12.56 0.19 14.21
N GLY A 324 -11.38 -0.43 14.17
CA GLY A 324 -11.14 -1.71 13.51
C GLY A 324 -10.69 -1.60 12.05
N TRP A 325 -10.13 -2.70 11.56
CA TRP A 325 -9.72 -2.86 10.16
C TRP A 325 -10.95 -2.89 9.24
N GLY A 326 -10.92 -2.11 8.15
CA GLY A 326 -12.04 -2.00 7.21
C GLY A 326 -13.11 -0.96 7.57
N GLU A 327 -13.09 -0.41 8.78
CA GLU A 327 -14.16 0.47 9.29
C GLU A 327 -13.82 1.97 9.22
N PHE A 328 -12.65 2.34 8.68
CA PHE A 328 -12.22 3.73 8.63
C PHE A 328 -13.20 4.61 7.82
N GLY A 329 -13.59 4.17 6.61
CA GLY A 329 -14.52 4.92 5.76
C GLY A 329 -15.89 5.07 6.43
N TRP A 330 -16.44 3.97 6.98
CA TRP A 330 -17.68 4.00 7.75
C TRP A 330 -17.63 4.99 8.92
N ALA A 331 -16.59 4.88 9.76
CA ALA A 331 -16.41 5.77 10.90
C ALA A 331 -16.25 7.23 10.46
N GLN A 332 -15.55 7.48 9.35
CA GLN A 332 -15.39 8.81 8.76
C GLN A 332 -16.74 9.38 8.38
N PHE A 333 -17.54 8.62 7.63
CA PHE A 333 -18.89 8.99 7.23
C PHE A 333 -19.80 9.32 8.43
N MET A 334 -19.76 8.48 9.47
CA MET A 334 -20.62 8.65 10.65
C MET A 334 -20.31 9.92 11.44
N GLN A 335 -19.05 10.36 11.47
CA GLN A 335 -18.60 11.50 12.27
C GLN A 335 -18.50 12.82 11.47
N LEU A 336 -18.85 12.84 10.17
CA LEU A 336 -18.76 14.04 9.31
C LEU A 336 -19.32 15.32 9.96
N PRO A 337 -20.56 15.32 10.49
CA PRO A 337 -21.13 16.55 11.07
C PRO A 337 -20.45 16.97 12.38
N GLN A 338 -19.87 16.02 13.11
CA GLN A 338 -19.23 16.25 14.41
C GLN A 338 -17.85 16.88 14.23
N VAL A 339 -17.10 16.46 13.21
CA VAL A 339 -15.79 17.03 12.88
C VAL A 339 -15.95 18.37 12.15
N GLY A 340 -16.96 18.50 11.29
CA GLY A 340 -17.35 19.78 10.69
C GLY A 340 -16.32 20.35 9.70
N VAL A 341 -15.53 19.48 9.06
CA VAL A 341 -14.56 19.87 8.02
C VAL A 341 -14.88 19.09 6.75
N LYS A 342 -14.83 19.76 5.59
CA LYS A 342 -14.99 19.07 4.32
C LYS A 342 -13.79 18.16 4.06
N VAL A 343 -14.04 16.93 3.63
CA VAL A 343 -13.00 15.92 3.48
C VAL A 343 -13.27 15.01 2.30
N GLU A 344 -12.21 14.49 1.69
CA GLU A 344 -12.30 13.38 0.75
C GLU A 344 -12.59 12.08 1.52
N MET A 345 -13.51 11.26 1.00
CA MET A 345 -13.80 9.97 1.62
C MET A 345 -12.63 9.03 1.39
N SER A 346 -12.05 8.50 2.47
CA SER A 346 -10.87 7.63 2.40
C SER A 346 -11.04 6.41 3.30
N LEU A 347 -10.24 5.38 3.04
CA LEU A 347 -10.12 4.19 3.88
C LEU A 347 -8.87 4.24 4.80
N HIS A 348 -8.08 5.31 4.68
CA HIS A 348 -6.83 5.49 5.42
C HIS A 348 -6.61 6.95 5.82
N ALA A 349 -5.84 7.18 6.88
CA ALA A 349 -5.49 8.53 7.35
C ALA A 349 -4.34 9.19 6.58
N HIS A 350 -3.70 8.50 5.63
CA HIS A 350 -2.48 8.95 4.93
C HIS A 350 -1.34 9.36 5.88
N ASN A 351 -1.32 8.76 7.07
CA ASN A 351 -0.25 8.87 8.07
C ASN A 351 -0.32 7.61 8.93
N ALA A 352 0.69 6.75 8.87
CA ALA A 352 0.59 5.42 9.49
C ALA A 352 0.40 5.44 11.01
N VAL A 353 0.85 6.48 11.73
CA VAL A 353 0.61 6.58 13.19
C VAL A 353 -0.85 6.92 13.46
N LEU A 354 -1.40 7.92 12.78
CA LEU A 354 -2.81 8.29 12.93
C LEU A 354 -3.74 7.17 12.42
N ASP A 355 -3.35 6.47 11.35
CA ASP A 355 -4.08 5.34 10.81
C ASP A 355 -4.14 4.18 11.81
N LEU A 356 -3.00 3.84 12.44
CA LEU A 356 -2.95 2.83 13.51
C LEU A 356 -3.76 3.25 14.73
N LEU A 357 -3.68 4.51 15.16
CA LEU A 357 -4.48 5.02 16.28
C LEU A 357 -5.97 4.91 16.00
N ALA A 358 -6.40 5.32 14.81
CA ALA A 358 -7.79 5.23 14.40
C ALA A 358 -8.25 3.77 14.37
N LYS A 359 -7.49 2.85 13.77
CA LYS A 359 -7.93 1.46 13.51
C LYS A 359 -7.75 0.52 14.69
N THR A 360 -6.74 0.74 15.52
CA THR A 360 -6.32 -0.20 16.57
C THR A 360 -6.25 0.41 17.97
N GLY A 361 -6.49 1.72 18.08
CA GLY A 361 -6.43 2.45 19.34
C GLY A 361 -5.02 2.50 19.92
N ILE A 362 -4.96 2.81 21.21
CA ILE A 362 -3.70 2.85 21.95
C ILE A 362 -3.10 1.45 22.11
N ALA A 363 -3.93 0.39 22.22
CA ALA A 363 -3.44 -0.97 22.40
C ALA A 363 -2.58 -1.41 21.21
N GLY A 364 -3.08 -1.25 19.98
CA GLY A 364 -2.30 -1.58 18.79
C GLY A 364 -1.12 -0.63 18.59
N THR A 365 -1.36 0.68 18.61
CA THR A 365 -0.34 1.69 18.28
C THR A 365 0.83 1.68 19.27
N LEU A 366 0.56 1.70 20.58
CA LEU A 366 1.62 1.70 21.59
C LEU A 366 2.40 0.39 21.56
N GLY A 367 1.72 -0.75 21.40
CA GLY A 367 2.39 -2.05 21.30
C GLY A 367 3.32 -2.13 20.08
N VAL A 368 2.87 -1.65 18.90
CA VAL A 368 3.73 -1.50 17.71
C VAL A 368 4.95 -0.63 18.02
N GLY A 369 4.74 0.55 18.62
CA GLY A 369 5.79 1.49 18.97
C GLY A 369 6.83 0.89 19.92
N LEU A 370 6.40 0.22 20.99
CA LEU A 370 7.29 -0.43 21.96
C LEU A 370 8.08 -1.58 21.35
N ILE A 371 7.43 -2.44 20.55
CA ILE A 371 8.09 -3.57 19.90
C ILE A 371 9.15 -3.07 18.91
N LEU A 372 8.81 -2.09 18.07
CA LEU A 372 9.74 -1.51 17.10
C LEU A 372 10.87 -0.72 17.75
N ALA A 373 10.60 0.02 18.83
CA ALA A 373 11.65 0.72 19.57
C ALA A 373 12.64 -0.25 20.21
N ALA A 374 12.14 -1.32 20.84
CA ALA A 374 12.97 -2.38 21.40
C ALA A 374 13.77 -3.11 20.31
N TRP A 375 13.15 -3.43 19.18
CA TRP A 375 13.82 -4.01 18.02
C TRP A 375 14.93 -3.08 17.49
N LEU A 376 14.63 -1.81 17.24
CA LEU A 376 15.58 -0.85 16.69
C LEU A 376 16.77 -0.65 17.63
N TRP A 377 16.53 -0.52 18.94
CA TRP A 377 17.59 -0.44 19.94
C TRP A 377 18.54 -1.65 19.86
N ARG A 378 17.99 -2.86 19.73
CA ARG A 378 18.78 -4.09 19.60
C ARG A 378 19.57 -4.12 18.29
N VAL A 379 18.96 -3.69 17.19
CA VAL A 379 19.63 -3.57 15.88
C VAL A 379 20.79 -2.57 15.98
N VAL A 380 20.55 -1.37 16.52
CA VAL A 380 21.60 -0.35 16.69
C VAL A 380 22.75 -0.89 17.54
N ARG A 381 22.46 -1.49 18.70
CA ARG A 381 23.48 -2.02 19.60
C ARG A 381 24.31 -3.12 18.95
N ALA A 382 23.66 -4.15 18.40
CA ALA A 382 24.35 -5.34 17.91
C ALA A 382 24.94 -5.14 16.50
N ARG A 383 24.25 -4.40 15.62
CA ARG A 383 24.54 -4.33 14.18
C ARG A 383 25.20 -3.03 13.74
N LEU A 384 25.14 -1.97 14.55
CA LEU A 384 25.82 -0.71 14.25
C LEU A 384 27.01 -0.47 15.18
N TRP A 385 26.82 -0.54 16.50
CA TRP A 385 27.90 -0.25 17.46
C TRP A 385 28.92 -1.37 17.59
N GLN A 386 28.45 -2.62 17.71
CA GLN A 386 29.32 -3.78 17.97
C GLN A 386 29.79 -4.49 16.69
N ALA A 387 29.09 -4.30 15.57
CA ALA A 387 29.39 -5.02 14.34
C ALA A 387 30.64 -4.48 13.63
N GLU A 388 31.27 -5.38 12.85
CA GLU A 388 32.33 -5.06 11.93
C GLU A 388 31.86 -4.13 10.79
N ASN A 389 32.80 -3.45 10.14
CA ASN A 389 32.48 -2.44 9.12
C ASN A 389 31.64 -2.96 7.95
N GLY A 390 31.81 -4.22 7.53
CA GLY A 390 31.01 -4.81 6.44
C GLY A 390 29.54 -4.95 6.82
N GLU A 391 29.26 -5.58 7.96
CA GLU A 391 27.91 -5.77 8.49
C GLU A 391 27.24 -4.42 8.85
N ARG A 392 28.01 -3.47 9.37
CA ARG A 392 27.53 -2.11 9.65
C ARG A 392 27.04 -1.42 8.37
N ARG A 393 27.78 -1.52 7.26
CA ARG A 393 27.41 -0.91 5.97
C ARG A 393 26.13 -1.52 5.38
N GLU A 394 26.01 -2.85 5.43
CA GLU A 394 24.78 -3.55 5.00
C GLU A 394 23.58 -3.17 5.89
N THR A 395 23.79 -3.06 7.19
CA THR A 395 22.75 -2.63 8.13
C THR A 395 22.24 -1.22 7.81
N VAL A 396 23.14 -0.27 7.54
CA VAL A 396 22.77 1.10 7.17
C VAL A 396 22.03 1.15 5.83
N LEU A 397 22.43 0.35 4.84
CA LEU A 397 21.69 0.20 3.58
C LEU A 397 20.23 -0.20 3.82
N MET A 398 20.02 -1.26 4.61
CA MET A 398 18.68 -1.79 4.87
C MET A 398 17.83 -0.86 5.72
N LEU A 399 18.44 -0.16 6.69
CA LEU A 399 17.77 0.89 7.46
C LEU A 399 17.38 2.08 6.58
N ALA A 400 18.16 2.42 5.55
CA ALA A 400 17.79 3.47 4.60
C ALA A 400 16.54 3.08 3.80
N TRP A 401 16.43 1.84 3.32
CA TRP A 401 15.21 1.35 2.66
C TRP A 401 14.00 1.32 3.60
N LEU A 402 14.16 0.87 4.84
CA LEU A 402 13.10 0.94 5.84
C LEU A 402 12.67 2.38 6.11
N ALA A 403 13.63 3.31 6.25
CA ALA A 403 13.34 4.73 6.44
C ALA A 403 12.56 5.32 5.25
N MET A 404 12.87 4.93 4.01
CA MET A 404 12.13 5.37 2.83
C MET A 404 10.68 4.88 2.81
N LEU A 405 10.45 3.62 3.18
CA LEU A 405 9.10 3.05 3.28
C LEU A 405 8.31 3.70 4.43
N CYS A 406 8.93 3.89 5.59
CA CYS A 406 8.33 4.59 6.73
C CYS A 406 8.00 6.06 6.39
N ALA A 407 8.91 6.77 5.73
CA ALA A 407 8.70 8.15 5.31
C ALA A 407 7.53 8.29 4.33
N HIS A 408 7.43 7.38 3.35
CA HIS A 408 6.27 7.33 2.46
C HIS A 408 4.99 6.98 3.24
N SER A 409 5.05 6.07 4.22
CA SER A 409 3.93 5.76 5.13
C SER A 409 3.50 6.90 6.05
N MET A 410 4.29 7.98 6.20
CA MET A 410 3.85 9.19 6.91
C MET A 410 3.02 10.14 6.03
N LEU A 411 3.06 9.95 4.71
CA LEU A 411 2.41 10.81 3.72
C LEU A 411 1.28 10.09 2.94
N GLU A 412 1.38 8.78 2.84
CA GLU A 412 0.50 7.86 2.13
C GLU A 412 0.49 6.50 2.86
N TYR A 413 0.07 5.42 2.20
CA TYR A 413 -0.13 4.11 2.82
C TYR A 413 0.52 2.94 2.05
N PRO A 414 1.80 3.01 1.62
CA PRO A 414 2.46 1.96 0.83
C PRO A 414 2.48 0.59 1.52
N LEU A 415 2.54 0.55 2.85
CA LEU A 415 2.55 -0.70 3.62
C LEU A 415 1.21 -1.46 3.63
N HIS A 416 0.16 -0.90 3.01
CA HIS A 416 -1.08 -1.63 2.74
C HIS A 416 -1.04 -2.43 1.43
N TYR A 417 0.07 -2.37 0.69
CA TYR A 417 0.26 -3.12 -0.55
C TYR A 417 1.31 -4.21 -0.35
N LEU A 418 0.98 -5.46 -0.71
CA LEU A 418 1.85 -6.62 -0.46
C LEU A 418 3.25 -6.47 -1.08
N TYR A 419 3.37 -5.87 -2.25
CA TYR A 419 4.67 -5.67 -2.92
C TYR A 419 5.60 -4.67 -2.21
N PHE A 420 5.12 -3.89 -1.23
CA PHE A 420 5.96 -3.10 -0.32
C PHE A 420 6.02 -3.70 1.08
N LEU A 421 4.91 -4.24 1.59
CA LEU A 421 4.84 -4.85 2.91
C LEU A 421 5.77 -6.06 3.03
N LEU A 422 5.84 -6.93 2.02
CA LEU A 422 6.63 -8.16 2.10
C LEU A 422 8.15 -7.88 2.09
N PRO A 423 8.69 -6.98 1.23
CA PRO A 423 10.06 -6.50 1.39
C PRO A 423 10.31 -5.82 2.75
N PHE A 424 9.36 -5.04 3.27
CA PHE A 424 9.47 -4.43 4.61
C PHE A 424 9.62 -5.50 5.70
N CYS A 425 8.75 -6.52 5.72
CA CYS A 425 8.82 -7.67 6.63
C CYS A 425 10.14 -8.44 6.50
N PHE A 426 10.61 -8.65 5.26
CA PHE A 426 11.90 -9.30 5.01
C PHE A 426 13.06 -8.51 5.64
N LEU A 427 13.09 -7.18 5.45
CA LEU A 427 14.13 -6.30 6.01
C LEU A 427 14.12 -6.31 7.55
N LEU A 428 12.94 -6.26 8.17
CA LEU A 428 12.80 -6.38 9.63
C LEU A 428 13.41 -7.68 10.15
N GLY A 429 13.06 -8.81 9.53
CA GLY A 429 13.59 -10.13 9.88
C GLY A 429 15.10 -10.28 9.62
N TRP A 430 15.61 -9.72 8.52
CA TRP A 430 17.03 -9.78 8.18
C TRP A 430 17.90 -9.01 9.19
N LEU A 431 17.41 -7.85 9.62
CA LEU A 431 18.12 -6.97 10.56
C LEU A 431 18.12 -7.49 11.99
N GLU A 432 17.15 -8.33 12.38
CA GLU A 432 17.03 -8.91 13.72
C GLU A 432 18.35 -9.57 14.20
N PRO A 433 18.90 -9.18 15.36
CA PRO A 433 20.14 -9.76 15.89
C PRO A 433 20.02 -11.26 16.24
N ALA A 434 21.13 -12.01 16.20
CA ALA A 434 21.11 -13.46 16.44
C ALA A 434 20.82 -13.85 17.91
N ALA A 435 21.24 -13.04 18.88
CA ALA A 435 21.00 -13.31 20.31
C ALA A 435 19.58 -12.92 20.80
N ALA A 436 18.63 -12.73 19.88
CA ALA A 436 17.41 -11.97 20.15
C ALA A 436 16.14 -12.76 20.44
N GLY A 437 16.06 -14.02 20.05
CA GLY A 437 14.79 -14.74 20.17
C GLY A 437 14.55 -15.21 21.60
N PRO A 438 13.61 -14.62 22.35
CA PRO A 438 13.31 -15.09 23.71
C PRO A 438 12.59 -16.44 23.69
N TRP A 439 11.92 -16.75 22.58
CA TRP A 439 11.05 -17.91 22.46
C TRP A 439 11.70 -18.98 21.61
N ARG A 440 11.61 -20.22 22.08
CA ARG A 440 12.18 -21.40 21.45
C ARG A 440 11.07 -22.41 21.20
N VAL A 441 10.94 -22.85 19.96
CA VAL A 441 9.97 -23.86 19.52
C VAL A 441 10.74 -25.10 19.06
N PRO A 442 10.29 -26.33 19.39
CA PRO A 442 10.90 -27.54 18.84
C PRO A 442 10.93 -27.48 17.31
N ALA A 443 12.07 -27.83 16.68
CA ALA A 443 12.25 -27.65 15.25
C ALA A 443 11.26 -28.46 14.40
N GLY A 444 10.86 -29.65 14.87
CA GLY A 444 9.81 -30.45 14.22
C GLY A 444 8.46 -29.74 14.20
N VAL A 445 8.07 -29.14 15.34
CA VAL A 445 6.83 -28.36 15.45
C VAL A 445 6.88 -27.13 14.56
N ALA A 446 7.96 -26.36 14.60
CA ALA A 446 8.12 -25.17 13.76
C ALA A 446 8.05 -25.49 12.25
N LYS A 447 8.62 -26.62 11.82
CA LYS A 447 8.51 -27.11 10.44
C LYS A 447 7.11 -27.57 10.10
N GLY A 448 6.45 -28.33 10.97
CA GLY A 448 5.07 -28.76 10.81
C GLY A 448 4.12 -27.56 10.67
N LEU A 449 4.26 -26.56 11.55
CA LEU A 449 3.50 -25.31 11.48
C LEU A 449 3.79 -24.53 10.19
N SER A 450 5.05 -24.42 9.78
CA SER A 450 5.40 -23.74 8.52
C SER A 450 4.85 -24.47 7.29
N ALA A 451 4.88 -25.81 7.28
CA ALA A 451 4.31 -26.62 6.20
C ALA A 451 2.77 -26.50 6.16
N ALA A 452 2.10 -26.56 7.32
CA ALA A 452 0.66 -26.36 7.44
C ALA A 452 0.24 -24.94 7.02
N PHE A 453 0.97 -23.92 7.47
CA PHE A 453 0.79 -22.54 7.05
C PHE A 453 0.96 -22.41 5.54
N THR A 454 1.99 -23.04 4.97
CA THR A 454 2.23 -23.00 3.53
C THR A 454 1.07 -23.64 2.75
N ALA A 455 0.62 -24.83 3.15
CA ALA A 455 -0.50 -25.51 2.51
C ALA A 455 -1.80 -24.69 2.59
N LEU A 456 -2.09 -24.10 3.76
CA LEU A 456 -3.24 -23.23 3.95
C LEU A 456 -3.14 -21.96 3.10
N ALA A 457 -1.98 -21.31 3.06
CA ALA A 457 -1.76 -20.11 2.25
C ALA A 457 -1.90 -20.41 0.74
N VAL A 458 -1.44 -21.57 0.26
CA VAL A 458 -1.69 -22.01 -1.13
C VAL A 458 -3.19 -22.14 -1.39
N ALA A 459 -3.94 -22.77 -0.50
CA ALA A 459 -5.39 -22.91 -0.65
C ALA A 459 -6.11 -21.55 -0.63
N ILE A 460 -5.67 -20.62 0.24
CA ILE A 460 -6.19 -19.25 0.29
C ILE A 460 -5.90 -18.52 -1.04
N LEU A 461 -4.65 -18.55 -1.54
CA LEU A 461 -4.32 -17.87 -2.80
C LEU A 461 -5.07 -18.47 -4.00
N ALA A 462 -5.27 -19.78 -4.02
CA ALA A 462 -6.05 -20.45 -5.07
C ALA A 462 -7.53 -20.06 -5.04
N THR A 463 -8.16 -20.06 -3.86
CA THR A 463 -9.57 -19.64 -3.70
C THR A 463 -9.75 -18.14 -3.93
N MET A 464 -8.78 -17.32 -3.53
CA MET A 464 -8.76 -15.88 -3.77
C MET A 464 -8.63 -15.53 -5.25
N TRP A 465 -7.82 -16.28 -6.01
CA TRP A 465 -7.77 -16.18 -7.46
C TRP A 465 -9.13 -16.48 -8.10
N GLN A 466 -9.76 -17.60 -7.71
CA GLN A 466 -11.07 -17.98 -8.25
C GLN A 466 -12.14 -16.93 -7.96
N ASP A 467 -12.20 -16.43 -6.73
CA ASP A 467 -13.17 -15.41 -6.32
C ASP A 467 -12.93 -14.07 -7.00
N TYR A 468 -11.67 -13.65 -7.14
CA TYR A 468 -11.35 -12.42 -7.87
C TYR A 468 -11.76 -12.54 -9.33
N ARG A 469 -11.48 -13.66 -10.00
CA ARG A 469 -11.91 -13.89 -11.39
C ARG A 469 -13.43 -13.83 -11.55
N ARG A 470 -14.20 -14.29 -10.54
CA ARG A 470 -15.66 -14.15 -10.53
C ARG A 470 -16.09 -12.69 -10.35
N ALA A 471 -15.46 -11.96 -9.42
CA ALA A 471 -15.75 -10.55 -9.19
C ALA A 471 -15.41 -9.69 -10.41
N GLU A 472 -14.21 -9.87 -10.99
CA GLU A 472 -13.75 -9.21 -12.22
C GLU A 472 -14.69 -9.52 -13.40
N ALA A 473 -15.10 -10.78 -13.59
CA ALA A 473 -16.03 -11.14 -14.65
C ALA A 473 -17.38 -10.41 -14.51
N ARG A 474 -17.89 -10.26 -13.27
CA ARG A 474 -19.12 -9.50 -13.00
C ARG A 474 -18.94 -8.01 -13.27
N GLU A 475 -17.83 -7.44 -12.82
CA GLU A 475 -17.50 -6.03 -12.97
C GLU A 475 -17.52 -5.55 -14.43
N TYR A 476 -17.01 -6.38 -15.34
CA TYR A 476 -16.96 -6.07 -16.78
C TYR A 476 -18.09 -6.72 -17.59
N ALA A 477 -19.02 -7.44 -16.94
CA ALA A 477 -20.18 -8.01 -17.63
C ALA A 477 -21.24 -6.95 -17.93
N ALA A 478 -21.92 -7.13 -19.06
CA ALA A 478 -23.13 -6.39 -19.39
C ALA A 478 -24.21 -6.59 -18.32
N SER A 479 -25.04 -5.57 -18.11
CA SER A 479 -26.00 -5.51 -17.00
C SER A 479 -27.03 -6.64 -17.00
N ASP A 480 -27.41 -7.12 -18.18
CA ASP A 480 -28.39 -8.18 -18.41
C ASP A 480 -27.90 -9.57 -17.99
N ILE A 481 -26.61 -9.86 -18.19
CA ILE A 481 -25.98 -11.15 -17.82
C ILE A 481 -25.21 -11.11 -16.50
N ARG A 482 -24.88 -9.91 -15.97
CA ARG A 482 -24.08 -9.77 -14.74
C ARG A 482 -24.64 -10.57 -13.57
N ASN A 483 -25.96 -10.57 -13.40
CA ASN A 483 -26.62 -11.28 -12.29
C ASN A 483 -26.70 -12.81 -12.48
N THR A 484 -26.46 -13.33 -13.69
CA THR A 484 -26.41 -14.77 -13.95
C THR A 484 -25.03 -15.37 -13.65
N LEU A 485 -23.99 -14.53 -13.57
CA LEU A 485 -22.64 -14.96 -13.28
C LEU A 485 -22.46 -15.37 -11.81
N PRO A 486 -21.63 -16.39 -11.52
CA PRO A 486 -21.44 -16.92 -10.18
C PRO A 486 -20.86 -15.86 -9.23
N MET A 487 -21.41 -15.78 -8.01
CA MET A 487 -20.89 -14.92 -6.95
C MET A 487 -19.57 -15.48 -6.37
N PRO A 488 -18.65 -14.60 -5.92
CA PRO A 488 -17.55 -15.01 -5.07
C PRO A 488 -18.03 -15.71 -3.79
N GLN A 489 -17.25 -16.68 -3.32
CA GLN A 489 -17.63 -17.55 -2.19
C GLN A 489 -17.05 -17.10 -0.85
N PHE A 490 -15.84 -16.54 -0.83
CA PHE A 490 -15.04 -16.31 0.36
C PHE A 490 -14.54 -14.86 0.49
N TRP A 491 -13.74 -14.35 -0.45
CA TRP A 491 -12.88 -13.17 -0.23
C TRP A 491 -13.41 -11.87 -0.87
N PHE A 492 -14.04 -11.98 -2.04
CA PHE A 492 -14.58 -10.82 -2.79
C PHE A 492 -16.10 -10.77 -2.76
N ARG A 493 -16.73 -11.50 -1.84
CA ARG A 493 -18.19 -11.60 -1.76
C ARG A 493 -18.80 -10.24 -1.39
N GLN A 494 -18.23 -9.54 -0.43
CA GLN A 494 -18.68 -8.22 0.02
C GLN A 494 -18.62 -7.20 -1.12
N HIS A 495 -17.55 -7.20 -1.92
CA HIS A 495 -17.44 -6.35 -3.11
C HIS A 495 -18.52 -6.68 -4.16
N ALA A 496 -18.72 -7.96 -4.47
CA ALA A 496 -19.76 -8.38 -5.42
C ALA A 496 -21.19 -8.12 -4.92
N GLN A 497 -21.41 -8.18 -3.60
CA GLN A 497 -22.68 -7.82 -2.97
C GLN A 497 -22.91 -6.31 -2.98
N ALA A 498 -21.88 -5.50 -2.77
CA ALA A 498 -21.96 -4.05 -2.86
C ALA A 498 -22.28 -3.57 -4.29
N ASP A 499 -21.67 -4.18 -5.31
CA ASP A 499 -22.02 -3.97 -6.72
C ASP A 499 -23.48 -4.33 -6.99
N ALA A 500 -23.91 -5.52 -6.57
CA ALA A 500 -25.30 -5.96 -6.72
C ALA A 500 -26.31 -5.04 -6.00
N ALA A 501 -25.97 -4.54 -4.80
CA ALA A 501 -26.78 -3.57 -4.08
C ALA A 501 -26.88 -2.24 -4.84
N GLY A 502 -25.76 -1.76 -5.38
CA GLY A 502 -25.70 -0.53 -6.19
C GLY A 502 -26.58 -0.57 -7.44
N LEU A 503 -26.78 -1.76 -8.02
CA LEU A 503 -27.59 -1.97 -9.22
C LEU A 503 -29.04 -2.39 -8.94
N ALA A 504 -29.39 -2.72 -7.70
CA ALA A 504 -30.71 -3.21 -7.36
C ALA A 504 -31.80 -2.16 -7.64
N VAL A 505 -32.91 -2.54 -8.27
CA VAL A 505 -34.08 -1.67 -8.40
C VAL A 505 -34.78 -1.62 -7.05
N ILE A 506 -34.91 -0.42 -6.47
CA ILE A 506 -35.52 -0.21 -5.17
C ILE A 506 -37.03 0.03 -5.35
N THR A 507 -37.84 -0.77 -4.68
CA THR A 507 -39.30 -0.60 -4.58
C THR A 507 -39.73 -0.62 -3.11
N PRO A 508 -40.92 -0.08 -2.77
CA PRO A 508 -41.42 -0.15 -1.40
C PRO A 508 -41.49 -1.60 -0.87
N GLN A 509 -41.83 -2.56 -1.73
CA GLN A 509 -42.01 -3.96 -1.37
C GLN A 509 -40.68 -4.67 -1.05
N ASN A 510 -39.58 -4.29 -1.72
CA ASN A 510 -38.28 -4.92 -1.50
C ASN A 510 -37.34 -4.11 -0.58
N ALA A 511 -37.74 -2.91 -0.16
CA ALA A 511 -36.88 -1.98 0.58
C ALA A 511 -36.30 -2.60 1.86
N ALA A 512 -37.14 -3.26 2.66
CA ALA A 512 -36.69 -3.91 3.90
C ALA A 512 -35.65 -5.01 3.66
N GLN A 513 -35.78 -5.74 2.54
CA GLN A 513 -34.83 -6.79 2.17
C GLN A 513 -33.50 -6.24 1.66
N LEU A 514 -33.52 -5.11 0.93
CA LEU A 514 -32.33 -4.50 0.33
C LEU A 514 -31.51 -3.66 1.32
N LEU A 515 -32.14 -3.16 2.38
CA LEU A 515 -31.50 -2.24 3.34
C LEU A 515 -30.21 -2.80 3.97
N PRO A 516 -30.15 -4.05 4.49
CA PRO A 516 -28.92 -4.57 5.09
C PRO A 516 -27.74 -4.62 4.13
N ALA A 517 -27.98 -5.02 2.87
CA ALA A 517 -26.93 -5.09 1.86
C ALA A 517 -26.40 -3.71 1.46
N HIS A 518 -27.28 -2.70 1.41
CA HIS A 518 -26.87 -1.33 1.15
C HIS A 518 -26.06 -0.74 2.31
N ILE A 519 -26.46 -0.99 3.57
CA ILE A 519 -25.68 -0.58 4.74
C ILE A 519 -24.28 -1.23 4.69
N ALA A 520 -24.21 -2.53 4.43
CA ALA A 520 -22.92 -3.24 4.28
C ALA A 520 -22.06 -2.67 3.13
N ALA A 521 -22.68 -2.24 2.03
CA ALA A 521 -21.98 -1.57 0.93
C ALA A 521 -21.42 -0.20 1.34
N VAL A 522 -22.13 0.57 2.19
CA VAL A 522 -21.60 1.82 2.76
C VAL A 522 -20.44 1.55 3.72
N HIS A 523 -20.44 0.45 4.47
CA HIS A 523 -19.26 0.05 5.27
C HIS A 523 -18.03 -0.16 4.40
N LEU A 524 -18.20 -0.77 3.23
CA LEU A 524 -17.11 -1.04 2.29
C LEU A 524 -16.57 0.26 1.67
N LEU A 525 -17.46 1.10 1.14
CA LEU A 525 -17.11 2.42 0.62
C LEU A 525 -18.34 3.36 0.68
N PRO A 526 -18.31 4.42 1.52
CA PRO A 526 -19.39 5.39 1.62
C PRO A 526 -19.46 6.36 0.42
N THR A 527 -19.84 5.87 -0.77
CA THR A 527 -20.02 6.73 -1.95
C THR A 527 -21.32 7.55 -1.84
N PRO A 528 -21.37 8.78 -2.40
CA PRO A 528 -22.60 9.59 -2.38
C PRO A 528 -23.83 8.85 -2.91
N ALA A 529 -23.67 8.10 -4.00
CA ALA A 529 -24.74 7.29 -4.58
C ALA A 529 -25.23 6.18 -3.64
N MET A 530 -24.31 5.43 -3.01
CA MET A 530 -24.70 4.37 -2.08
C MET A 530 -25.37 4.95 -0.82
N ILE A 531 -24.90 6.09 -0.33
CA ILE A 531 -25.51 6.81 0.80
C ILE A 531 -26.93 7.25 0.46
N ALA A 532 -27.14 7.87 -0.70
CA ALA A 532 -28.47 8.34 -1.12
C ALA A 532 -29.45 7.19 -1.31
N ARG A 533 -29.02 6.10 -1.94
CA ARG A 533 -29.82 4.88 -2.10
C ARG A 533 -30.16 4.24 -0.75
N THR A 534 -29.23 4.23 0.20
CA THR A 534 -29.50 3.72 1.55
C THR A 534 -30.45 4.63 2.31
N ALA A 535 -30.32 5.95 2.18
CA ALA A 535 -31.26 6.92 2.76
C ALA A 535 -32.67 6.76 2.20
N TRP A 536 -32.79 6.42 0.91
CA TRP A 536 -34.08 6.10 0.30
C TRP A 536 -34.71 4.85 0.89
N LEU A 537 -33.94 3.78 1.05
CA LEU A 537 -34.39 2.55 1.69
C LEU A 537 -34.86 2.79 3.12
N LEU A 538 -34.10 3.55 3.92
CA LEU A 538 -34.48 3.95 5.27
C LEU A 538 -35.84 4.67 5.29
N ALA A 539 -36.06 5.60 4.36
CA ALA A 539 -37.33 6.32 4.25
C ALA A 539 -38.49 5.38 3.90
N LEU A 540 -38.29 4.44 2.97
CA LEU A 540 -39.30 3.45 2.58
C LEU A 540 -39.62 2.44 3.69
N THR A 541 -38.65 2.13 4.57
CA THR A 541 -38.84 1.23 5.71
C THR A 541 -39.37 1.92 6.97
N GLY A 542 -39.73 3.21 6.89
CA GLY A 542 -40.32 3.96 8.00
C GLY A 542 -39.36 4.79 8.84
N ASP A 543 -38.05 4.80 8.53
CA ASP A 543 -37.02 5.61 9.22
C ASP A 543 -36.56 6.79 8.36
N ALA A 544 -37.54 7.63 7.99
CA ALA A 544 -37.28 8.85 7.22
C ALA A 544 -36.32 9.81 7.93
N ALA A 545 -36.30 9.81 9.27
CA ALA A 545 -35.42 10.70 10.05
C ALA A 545 -33.95 10.32 9.85
N GLN A 546 -33.60 9.03 9.96
CA GLN A 546 -32.24 8.57 9.71
C GLN A 546 -31.83 8.77 8.25
N GLY A 547 -32.72 8.53 7.30
CA GLY A 547 -32.47 8.80 5.88
C GLY A 547 -32.10 10.26 5.62
N ARG A 548 -32.79 11.21 6.27
CA ARG A 548 -32.44 12.65 6.18
C ARG A 548 -31.04 12.92 6.72
N LEU A 549 -30.72 12.40 7.90
CA LEU A 549 -29.41 12.59 8.53
C LEU A 549 -28.26 12.10 7.64
N TRP A 550 -28.46 10.99 6.92
CA TRP A 550 -27.47 10.44 6.00
C TRP A 550 -27.24 11.36 4.80
N MET A 551 -28.32 11.85 4.20
CA MET A 551 -28.26 12.80 3.09
C MET A 551 -27.64 14.14 3.48
N GLU A 552 -27.88 14.61 4.71
CA GLU A 552 -27.30 15.86 5.19
C GLU A 552 -25.78 15.80 5.35
N ARG A 553 -25.19 14.61 5.49
CA ARG A 553 -23.73 14.42 5.58
C ARG A 553 -23.02 14.70 4.26
N LEU A 554 -23.71 14.57 3.12
CA LEU A 554 -23.10 14.77 1.80
C LEU A 554 -22.50 16.16 1.62
N ARG A 555 -23.03 17.18 2.32
CA ARG A 555 -22.49 18.55 2.30
C ARG A 555 -21.03 18.65 2.78
N TRP A 556 -20.56 17.66 3.53
CA TRP A 556 -19.20 17.60 4.07
C TRP A 556 -18.22 16.84 3.16
N TYR A 557 -18.66 16.34 2.00
CA TYR A 557 -17.76 15.73 1.03
C TYR A 557 -17.05 16.81 0.22
N TYR A 558 -15.74 16.65 0.03
CA TYR A 558 -14.92 17.59 -0.75
C TYR A 558 -15.30 17.59 -2.26
N LEU A 559 -15.51 16.40 -2.84
CA LEU A 559 -15.91 16.18 -4.24
C LEU A 559 -17.27 15.46 -4.33
N GLY A 560 -18.20 15.83 -3.45
CA GLY A 560 -19.51 15.18 -3.36
C GLY A 560 -20.50 15.71 -4.39
N ASP A 561 -21.20 14.80 -5.07
CA ASP A 561 -22.26 15.12 -6.03
C ASP A 561 -23.62 15.38 -5.34
N GLU A 562 -23.61 16.21 -4.28
CA GLU A 562 -24.78 16.44 -3.41
C GLU A 562 -26.02 16.82 -4.24
N VAL A 563 -25.87 17.75 -5.18
CA VAL A 563 -26.96 18.27 -6.01
C VAL A 563 -27.64 17.15 -6.81
N THR A 564 -26.86 16.31 -7.50
CA THR A 564 -27.39 15.20 -8.29
C THR A 564 -28.05 14.16 -7.40
N GLN A 565 -27.46 13.83 -6.23
CA GLN A 565 -28.06 12.86 -5.32
C GLN A 565 -29.45 13.31 -4.82
N TYR A 566 -29.64 14.60 -4.50
CA TYR A 566 -30.96 15.12 -4.15
C TYR A 566 -31.93 15.13 -5.35
N ALA A 567 -31.44 15.40 -6.57
CA ALA A 567 -32.25 15.38 -7.77
C ALA A 567 -32.76 13.96 -8.10
N ASP A 568 -31.90 12.95 -7.98
CA ASP A 568 -32.23 11.54 -8.20
C ASP A 568 -33.26 11.05 -7.18
N LEU A 569 -33.10 11.39 -5.90
CA LEU A 569 -34.10 11.06 -4.87
C LEU A 569 -35.43 11.78 -5.10
N MET A 570 -35.40 13.04 -5.56
CA MET A 570 -36.62 13.76 -5.92
C MET A 570 -37.36 13.05 -7.07
N LYS A 571 -36.63 12.52 -8.06
CA LYS A 571 -37.20 11.73 -9.14
C LYS A 571 -37.83 10.44 -8.61
N ALA A 572 -37.10 9.66 -7.79
CA ALA A 572 -37.61 8.44 -7.17
C ALA A 572 -38.89 8.70 -6.33
N CYS A 573 -38.95 9.81 -5.60
CA CYS A 573 -40.14 10.21 -4.87
C CYS A 573 -41.36 10.44 -5.77
N ARG A 574 -41.18 11.00 -6.98
CA ARG A 574 -42.27 11.28 -7.93
C ARG A 574 -42.79 10.02 -8.62
N GLU A 575 -41.95 9.00 -8.77
CA GLU A 575 -42.31 7.72 -9.41
C GLU A 575 -43.24 6.86 -8.54
N LEU A 576 -43.28 7.10 -7.22
CA LEU A 576 -44.21 6.41 -6.31
C LEU A 576 -45.60 7.03 -6.27
N SER A 577 -46.60 6.17 -6.07
CA SER A 577 -47.98 6.57 -5.76
C SER A 577 -48.06 7.26 -4.39
N GLU A 578 -49.08 8.09 -4.16
CA GLU A 578 -49.19 8.90 -2.94
C GLU A 578 -49.28 8.09 -1.65
N GLY A 579 -49.88 6.89 -1.70
CA GLY A 579 -50.02 5.99 -0.55
C GLY A 579 -48.76 5.21 -0.18
N GLU A 580 -47.83 5.03 -1.14
CA GLU A 580 -46.56 4.32 -0.92
C GLU A 580 -45.40 5.29 -0.65
N ARG A 581 -45.62 6.59 -0.84
CA ARG A 581 -44.59 7.62 -0.74
C ARG A 581 -44.33 8.00 0.72
N PRO A 582 -43.06 8.01 1.18
CA PRO A 582 -42.68 8.60 2.46
C PRO A 582 -42.86 10.13 2.42
N GLN A 583 -44.08 10.62 2.69
CA GLN A 583 -44.51 12.00 2.38
C GLN A 583 -43.57 13.06 2.97
N ALA A 584 -43.26 12.95 4.26
CA ALA A 584 -42.39 13.90 4.95
C ALA A 584 -40.97 13.91 4.35
N PHE A 585 -40.40 12.74 4.06
CA PHE A 585 -39.06 12.64 3.46
C PHE A 585 -39.04 13.28 2.07
N CYS A 586 -40.01 12.92 1.22
CA CYS A 586 -40.09 13.42 -0.15
C CYS A 586 -40.36 14.93 -0.24
N ALA A 587 -41.17 15.48 0.67
CA ALA A 587 -41.37 16.93 0.77
C ALA A 587 -40.05 17.65 1.09
N TRP A 588 -39.29 17.12 2.05
CA TRP A 588 -37.98 17.64 2.43
C TRP A 588 -36.94 17.55 1.30
N VAL A 589 -36.82 16.38 0.64
CA VAL A 589 -35.92 16.20 -0.52
C VAL A 589 -36.25 17.20 -1.62
N THR A 590 -37.55 17.41 -1.89
CA THR A 590 -38.00 18.35 -2.93
C THR A 590 -37.62 19.80 -2.62
N ASP A 591 -37.83 20.25 -1.37
CA ASP A 591 -37.40 21.58 -0.94
C ASP A 591 -35.87 21.73 -1.04
N ARG A 592 -35.12 20.74 -0.55
CA ARG A 592 -33.65 20.80 -0.54
C ARG A 592 -33.06 20.78 -1.95
N SER A 593 -33.57 19.93 -2.84
CA SER A 593 -33.18 19.86 -4.25
C SER A 593 -33.40 21.19 -4.97
N ARG A 594 -34.55 21.85 -4.73
CA ARG A 594 -34.85 23.18 -5.30
C ARG A 594 -33.86 24.25 -4.82
N ARG A 595 -33.55 24.28 -3.51
CA ARG A 595 -32.60 25.26 -2.94
C ARG A 595 -31.19 25.07 -3.51
N LEU A 596 -30.70 23.83 -3.56
CA LEU A 596 -29.38 23.51 -4.11
C LEU A 596 -29.27 23.86 -5.61
N SER A 597 -30.34 23.58 -6.38
CA SER A 597 -30.40 23.92 -7.81
C SER A 597 -30.45 25.42 -8.10
N ALA A 598 -30.91 26.23 -7.14
CA ALA A 598 -30.92 27.68 -7.25
C ALA A 598 -29.55 28.30 -6.94
N TRP A 599 -28.77 27.66 -6.06
CA TRP A 599 -27.43 28.13 -5.69
C TRP A 599 -26.38 27.86 -6.78
N GLY A 600 -26.50 26.77 -7.54
CA GLY A 600 -25.58 26.45 -8.64
C GLY A 600 -25.76 27.27 -9.93
N ARG A 601 -26.66 28.26 -9.94
CA ARG A 601 -26.90 29.16 -11.10
C ARG A 601 -26.42 30.60 -10.88
N ASN A 602 -25.88 30.89 -9.70
CA ASN A 602 -25.16 32.12 -9.36
C ASN A 602 -23.68 31.79 -9.17
#